data_AF-A0A0F3ITC0-F1
#
_entry.id   AF-A0A0F3ITC0-F1
#
_cell.length_a   1.000
_cell.length_b   1.000
_cell.length_c   1.000
_cell.angle_alpha   90.00
_cell.angle_beta   90.00
_cell.angle_gamma   90.00
#
_symmetry.space_group_name_H-M   'P 1'
#
loop_
_entity.id
_entity.type
_entity.pdbx_description
1 polymer ?
#
loop_
_entity_poly.entity_id
_entity_poly.type
_entity_poly.pdbx_seq_one_letter_code
_entity_poly.pdbx_strand_id
1 'polypeptide(L)'
;MSAPSLGLAVSRPRRKGKNPKQESFPVALRWLAGRERTAILAFYRFARAADDWADTPDPALSVEQRLAGLSQVQAEALGALAFCPPAFAALDALLPAFEADARGDLPEDFGAAVAACRASSEPVGRFLLALHGESPLLYPAADALCLALQLLNHLGDNGGDRVRWGR
;
A
#
# COMPACT_ATOMS: atom_id res chain seq x y z
N MET A 1 12.95 10.55 -26.82
CA MET A 1 11.55 10.39 -26.41
C MET A 1 11.53 10.44 -24.89
N SER A 2 11.04 11.53 -24.31
CA SER A 2 11.03 11.73 -22.85
C SER A 2 10.16 10.69 -22.17
N ALA A 3 10.66 10.08 -21.09
CA ALA A 3 9.87 9.22 -20.23
C ALA A 3 8.64 10.00 -19.74
N PRO A 4 7.43 9.41 -19.72
CA PRO A 4 6.29 10.03 -19.09
C PRO A 4 6.63 10.30 -17.62
N SER A 5 6.25 11.45 -17.10
CA SER A 5 6.37 11.77 -15.68
C SER A 5 5.51 10.79 -14.87
N LEU A 6 6.12 9.70 -14.39
CA LEU A 6 5.53 8.66 -13.54
C LEU A 6 5.29 9.11 -12.09
N GLY A 7 5.24 10.43 -11.85
CA GLY A 7 5.02 10.99 -10.53
C GLY A 7 3.53 11.14 -10.28
N LEU A 8 3.03 10.51 -9.21
CA LEU A 8 1.77 10.93 -8.59
C LEU A 8 1.93 12.41 -8.23
N ALA A 9 1.07 13.26 -8.79
CA ALA A 9 1.23 14.72 -8.78
C ALA A 9 0.55 15.37 -7.56
N VAL A 10 -0.27 14.62 -6.81
CA VAL A 10 -0.91 15.10 -5.58
C VAL A 10 0.13 15.56 -4.56
N SER A 11 -0.08 16.77 -4.03
CA SER A 11 0.61 17.28 -2.85
C SER A 11 0.33 16.36 -1.67
N ARG A 12 1.36 15.68 -1.19
CA ARG A 12 1.25 14.73 -0.07
C ARG A 12 1.29 15.47 1.27
N PRO A 13 0.53 15.03 2.29
CA PRO A 13 0.65 15.53 3.65
C PRO A 13 2.08 15.37 4.18
N ARG A 14 2.42 16.14 5.22
CA ARG A 14 3.73 16.06 5.86
C ARG A 14 3.92 14.68 6.49
N ARG A 15 5.02 14.02 6.11
CA ARG A 15 5.35 12.66 6.50
C ARG A 15 5.65 12.50 7.99
N LYS A 16 5.28 11.35 8.56
CA LYS A 16 5.90 10.79 9.78
C LYS A 16 6.08 9.28 9.55
N GLY A 17 7.32 8.80 9.42
CA GLY A 17 7.60 7.38 9.11
C GLY A 17 9.02 7.12 8.60
N LYS A 18 9.42 5.84 8.50
CA LYS A 18 10.74 5.36 8.07
C LYS A 18 11.13 5.95 6.70
N ASN A 19 12.39 6.39 6.53
CA ASN A 19 12.87 6.95 5.27
C ASN A 19 13.04 5.87 4.18
N PRO A 20 13.08 6.20 2.87
CA PRO A 20 13.29 5.22 1.79
C PRO A 20 14.60 4.42 1.91
N LYS A 21 15.53 4.90 2.75
CA LYS A 21 16.79 4.21 3.12
C LYS A 21 16.63 3.12 4.19
N GLN A 22 15.46 3.04 4.83
CA GLN A 22 15.12 2.09 5.91
C GLN A 22 14.08 1.05 5.46
N GLU A 23 13.61 1.12 4.21
CA GLU A 23 12.67 0.17 3.63
C GLU A 23 13.43 -0.85 2.78
N SER A 24 13.06 -2.14 2.85
CA SER A 24 13.71 -3.22 2.09
C SER A 24 13.29 -3.28 0.62
N PHE A 25 12.13 -2.70 0.27
CA PHE A 25 11.51 -2.81 -1.05
C PHE A 25 12.35 -2.22 -2.22
N PRO A 26 13.06 -1.07 -2.06
CA PRO A 26 14.00 -0.56 -3.05
C PRO A 26 15.15 -1.51 -3.41
N VAL A 27 15.49 -2.46 -2.54
CA VAL A 27 16.56 -3.45 -2.81
C VAL A 27 16.09 -4.50 -3.82
N ALA A 28 14.86 -5.02 -3.67
CA ALA A 28 14.27 -6.00 -4.58
C ALA A 28 14.15 -5.47 -6.01
N LEU A 29 13.93 -4.16 -6.15
CA LEU A 29 13.83 -3.49 -7.44
C LEU A 29 15.14 -3.51 -8.24
N ARG A 30 16.32 -3.72 -7.65
CA ARG A 30 17.60 -3.72 -8.41
C ARG A 30 17.67 -4.80 -9.49
N TRP A 31 16.86 -5.85 -9.38
CA TRP A 31 16.87 -7.02 -10.27
C TRP A 31 15.74 -7.00 -11.31
N LEU A 32 14.85 -6.00 -11.25
CA LEU A 32 13.72 -5.85 -12.15
C LEU A 32 14.02 -4.78 -13.22
N ALA A 33 13.97 -5.17 -14.49
CA ALA A 33 14.03 -4.28 -15.65
C ALA A 33 12.68 -4.28 -16.38
N GLY A 34 12.48 -3.35 -17.31
CA GLY A 34 11.32 -3.38 -18.21
C GLY A 34 10.01 -2.83 -17.64
N ARG A 35 8.89 -3.32 -18.19
CA ARG A 35 7.53 -2.80 -17.92
C ARG A 35 7.05 -3.21 -16.54
N GLU A 36 7.46 -4.37 -16.06
CA GLU A 36 7.20 -4.94 -14.74
C GLU A 36 7.77 -4.04 -13.65
N ARG A 37 9.03 -3.62 -13.80
CA ARG A 37 9.66 -2.65 -12.89
C ARG A 37 8.85 -1.35 -12.83
N THR A 38 8.39 -0.86 -13.98
CA THR A 38 7.62 0.39 -14.06
C THR A 38 6.28 0.24 -13.33
N ALA A 39 5.58 -0.87 -13.55
CA ALA A 39 4.33 -1.18 -12.86
C ALA A 39 4.52 -1.30 -11.34
N ILE A 40 5.53 -2.06 -10.89
CA ILE A 40 5.82 -2.24 -9.46
C ILE A 40 6.19 -0.90 -8.80
N LEU A 41 6.98 -0.07 -9.46
CA LEU A 41 7.33 1.26 -8.95
C LEU A 41 6.11 2.19 -8.84
N ALA A 42 5.23 2.18 -9.85
CA ALA A 42 4.01 2.98 -9.82
C ALA A 42 3.04 2.49 -8.73
N PHE A 43 2.86 1.17 -8.60
CA PHE A 43 2.04 0.56 -7.54
C PHE A 43 2.59 0.84 -6.14
N TYR A 44 3.91 0.72 -5.96
CA TYR A 44 4.56 1.09 -4.70
C TYR A 44 4.40 2.58 -4.37
N ARG A 45 4.47 3.47 -5.36
CA ARG A 45 4.22 4.91 -5.17
C ARG A 45 2.79 5.19 -4.72
N PHE A 46 1.82 4.44 -5.23
CA PHE A 46 0.43 4.47 -4.77
C PHE A 46 0.35 4.06 -3.30
N ALA A 47 0.83 2.86 -2.96
CA ALA A 47 0.76 2.35 -1.59
C ALA A 47 1.40 3.33 -0.60
N ARG A 48 2.55 3.92 -0.97
CA ARG A 48 3.21 4.94 -0.13
C ARG A 48 2.40 6.22 0.02
N ALA A 49 1.78 6.70 -1.05
CA ALA A 49 0.95 7.91 -1.00
C ALA A 49 -0.33 7.68 -0.19
N ALA A 50 -0.93 6.49 -0.32
CA ALA A 50 -2.11 6.12 0.45
C ALA A 50 -1.79 6.02 1.94
N ASP A 51 -0.66 5.39 2.29
CA ASP A 51 -0.10 5.38 3.66
C ASP A 51 0.12 6.80 4.19
N ASP A 52 0.74 7.69 3.41
CA ASP A 52 0.96 9.10 3.82
C ASP A 52 -0.36 9.84 4.15
N TRP A 53 -1.47 9.51 3.48
CA TRP A 53 -2.80 10.08 3.73
C TRP A 53 -3.54 9.42 4.90
N ALA A 54 -3.46 8.09 5.03
CA ALA A 54 -4.07 7.36 6.12
C ALA A 54 -3.42 7.68 7.47
N ASP A 55 -2.08 7.76 7.46
CA ASP A 55 -1.22 7.80 8.64
C ASP A 55 -0.79 9.24 9.00
N THR A 56 -1.41 10.24 8.37
CA THR A 56 -1.05 11.66 8.54
C THR A 56 -1.21 12.11 10.00
N PRO A 57 -0.15 12.68 10.61
CA PRO A 57 -0.22 13.14 12.00
C PRO A 57 -0.88 14.52 12.12
N ASP A 58 -1.34 15.12 11.03
CA ASP A 58 -1.89 16.47 11.02
C ASP A 58 -3.29 16.48 11.65
N PRO A 59 -3.47 17.09 12.83
CA PRO A 59 -4.77 17.18 13.48
C PRO A 59 -5.72 18.17 12.77
N ALA A 60 -5.21 19.00 11.85
CA ALA A 60 -6.05 19.92 11.09
C ALA A 60 -6.78 19.25 9.91
N LEU A 61 -6.38 18.04 9.51
CA LEU A 61 -7.04 17.28 8.45
C LEU A 61 -8.18 16.43 9.00
N SER A 62 -9.40 16.72 8.55
CA SER A 62 -10.57 15.90 8.85
C SER A 62 -10.50 14.54 8.18
N VAL A 63 -11.28 13.57 8.68
CA VAL A 63 -11.38 12.24 8.08
C VAL A 63 -11.85 12.34 6.62
N GLU A 64 -12.80 13.21 6.32
CA GLU A 64 -13.33 13.42 4.97
C GLU A 64 -12.22 13.93 4.02
N GLN A 65 -11.34 14.81 4.50
CA GLN A 65 -10.21 15.30 3.71
C GLN A 65 -9.19 14.19 3.44
N ARG A 66 -8.94 13.31 4.42
CA ARG A 66 -8.06 12.14 4.24
C ARG A 66 -8.63 11.18 3.21
N LEU A 67 -9.92 10.84 3.31
CA LEU A 67 -10.62 9.98 2.36
C LEU A 67 -10.61 10.58 0.95
N ALA A 68 -10.85 11.88 0.81
CA ALA A 68 -10.75 12.56 -0.47
C ALA A 68 -9.33 12.49 -1.06
N GLY A 69 -8.30 12.63 -0.23
CA GLY A 69 -6.90 12.44 -0.62
C GLY A 69 -6.59 11.02 -1.11
N LEU A 70 -7.13 10.00 -0.43
CA LEU A 70 -7.02 8.59 -0.85
C LEU A 70 -7.70 8.35 -2.21
N SER A 71 -8.90 8.89 -2.43
CA SER A 71 -9.59 8.79 -3.73
C SER A 71 -8.78 9.44 -4.86
N GLN A 72 -8.15 10.59 -4.60
CA GLN A 72 -7.28 11.24 -5.58
C GLN A 72 -6.04 10.40 -5.90
N VAL A 73 -5.38 9.84 -4.87
CA VAL A 73 -4.22 8.96 -5.04
C VAL A 73 -4.59 7.70 -5.85
N GLN A 74 -5.76 7.11 -5.61
CA GLN A 74 -6.23 5.97 -6.40
C GLN A 74 -6.48 6.35 -7.87
N ALA A 75 -7.14 7.48 -8.12
CA ALA A 75 -7.42 7.95 -9.48
C ALA A 75 -6.12 8.21 -10.28
N GLU A 76 -5.12 8.84 -9.66
CA GLU A 76 -3.81 9.04 -10.29
C GLU A 76 -3.09 7.70 -10.54
N ALA A 77 -3.17 6.76 -9.60
CA ALA A 77 -2.58 5.44 -9.74
C ALA A 77 -3.20 4.66 -10.91
N LEU A 78 -4.54 4.69 -11.04
CA LEU A 78 -5.25 4.08 -12.18
C LEU A 78 -4.77 4.67 -13.52
N GLY A 79 -4.60 5.99 -13.60
CA GLY A 79 -4.04 6.64 -14.78
C GLY A 79 -2.60 6.22 -15.08
N ALA A 80 -1.73 6.22 -14.06
CA ALA A 80 -0.33 5.82 -14.18
C ALA A 80 -0.15 4.34 -14.55
N LEU A 81 -1.06 3.47 -14.09
CA LEU A 81 -1.05 2.03 -14.30
C LEU A 81 -1.98 1.58 -15.43
N ALA A 82 -2.50 2.49 -16.26
CA ALA A 82 -3.42 2.15 -17.36
C ALA A 82 -2.84 1.12 -18.35
N PHE A 83 -1.52 1.00 -18.42
CA PHE A 83 -0.82 0.01 -19.23
C PHE A 83 -0.70 -1.39 -18.58
N CYS A 84 -1.19 -1.55 -17.35
CA CYS A 84 -1.07 -2.74 -16.50
C CYS A 84 -2.43 -3.08 -15.86
N PRO A 85 -3.37 -3.67 -16.62
CA PRO A 85 -4.72 -4.01 -16.11
C PRO A 85 -4.75 -4.83 -14.81
N PRO A 86 -3.82 -5.78 -14.55
CA PRO A 86 -3.79 -6.51 -13.27
C PRO A 86 -3.69 -5.62 -12.02
N ALA A 87 -3.15 -4.41 -12.15
CA ALA A 87 -3.00 -3.50 -11.01
C ALA A 87 -4.36 -2.98 -10.51
N PHE A 88 -5.38 -2.87 -11.37
CA PHE A 88 -6.63 -2.19 -11.04
C PHE A 88 -7.36 -2.92 -9.90
N ALA A 89 -7.50 -4.23 -10.02
CA ALA A 89 -8.12 -5.06 -8.98
C ALA A 89 -7.40 -4.95 -7.62
N ALA A 90 -6.07 -4.78 -7.63
CA ALA A 90 -5.31 -4.62 -6.40
C ALA A 90 -5.41 -3.22 -5.79
N LEU A 91 -5.50 -2.18 -6.62
CA LEU A 91 -5.77 -0.81 -6.14
C LEU A 91 -7.14 -0.74 -5.45
N ASP A 92 -8.17 -1.30 -6.08
CA ASP A 92 -9.53 -1.34 -5.53
C ASP A 92 -9.60 -2.17 -4.25
N ALA A 93 -8.90 -3.30 -4.19
CA ALA A 93 -8.90 -4.16 -3.01
C ALA A 93 -8.13 -3.58 -1.82
N LEU A 94 -7.10 -2.74 -2.06
CA LEU A 94 -6.32 -2.11 -0.98
C LEU A 94 -6.97 -0.85 -0.43
N LEU A 95 -7.70 -0.10 -1.24
CA LEU A 95 -8.26 1.20 -0.83
C LEU A 95 -9.07 1.12 0.47
N PRO A 96 -9.99 0.14 0.68
CA PRO A 96 -10.76 0.06 1.92
C PRO A 96 -9.90 -0.07 3.19
N ALA A 97 -8.74 -0.73 3.10
CA ALA A 97 -7.83 -0.85 4.24
C ALA A 97 -7.21 0.51 4.61
N PHE A 98 -6.73 1.28 3.61
CA PHE A 98 -6.24 2.63 3.85
C PHE A 98 -7.32 3.58 4.37
N GLU A 99 -8.56 3.43 3.90
CA GLU A 99 -9.68 4.23 4.40
C GLU A 99 -10.03 3.90 5.86
N ALA A 100 -9.95 2.63 6.27
CA ALA A 100 -10.14 2.22 7.65
C ALA A 100 -9.05 2.81 8.57
N ASP A 101 -7.79 2.78 8.12
CA ASP A 101 -6.67 3.40 8.82
C ASP A 101 -6.86 4.93 8.93
N ALA A 102 -7.33 5.59 7.86
CA ALA A 102 -7.62 7.02 7.85
C ALA A 102 -8.72 7.44 8.84
N ARG A 103 -9.72 6.57 9.05
CA ARG A 103 -10.78 6.73 10.06
C ARG A 103 -10.28 6.41 11.48
N GLY A 104 -9.17 5.70 11.60
CA GLY A 104 -8.64 5.21 12.88
C GLY A 104 -9.40 4.01 13.43
N ASP A 105 -10.08 3.26 12.55
CA ASP A 105 -10.85 2.07 12.90
C ASP A 105 -9.92 1.03 13.57
N LEU A 106 -10.37 0.45 14.67
CA LEU A 106 -9.60 -0.56 15.41
C LEU A 106 -10.23 -1.94 15.29
N PRO A 107 -9.43 -3.00 15.10
CA PRO A 107 -9.94 -4.35 15.21
C PRO A 107 -10.47 -4.64 16.62
N GLU A 108 -11.67 -5.19 16.70
CA GLU A 108 -12.32 -5.52 17.98
C GLU A 108 -11.70 -6.75 18.65
N ASP A 109 -11.16 -7.67 17.85
CA ASP A 109 -10.54 -8.90 18.31
C ASP A 109 -9.38 -9.33 17.40
N PHE A 110 -8.74 -10.45 17.77
CA PHE A 110 -7.64 -11.02 16.99
C PHE A 110 -8.07 -11.47 15.58
N GLY A 111 -9.29 -11.96 15.42
CA GLY A 111 -9.82 -12.37 14.11
C GLY A 111 -9.96 -11.18 13.17
N ALA A 112 -10.52 -10.07 13.66
CA ALA A 112 -10.60 -8.80 12.97
C ALA A 112 -9.21 -8.24 12.66
N ALA A 113 -8.24 -8.38 13.58
CA ALA A 113 -6.86 -7.92 13.34
C ALA A 113 -6.19 -8.70 12.20
N VAL A 114 -6.37 -10.02 12.18
CA VAL A 114 -5.89 -10.86 11.08
C VAL A 114 -6.61 -10.50 9.77
N ALA A 115 -7.92 -10.26 9.79
CA ALA A 115 -8.67 -9.86 8.62
C ALA A 115 -8.19 -8.51 8.05
N ALA A 116 -7.90 -7.54 8.91
CA ALA A 116 -7.30 -6.26 8.52
C ALA A 116 -5.92 -6.45 7.86
N CYS A 117 -5.05 -7.30 8.45
CA CYS A 117 -3.76 -7.63 7.86
C CYS A 117 -3.89 -8.28 6.47
N ARG A 118 -4.89 -9.14 6.28
CA ARG A 118 -5.15 -9.76 4.97
C ARG A 118 -5.57 -8.70 3.94
N ALA A 119 -6.52 -7.84 4.31
CA ALA A 119 -7.03 -6.79 3.43
C ALA A 119 -5.92 -5.84 2.97
N SER A 120 -4.95 -5.50 3.83
CA SER A 120 -3.86 -4.58 3.52
C SER A 120 -2.66 -5.21 2.79
N SER A 121 -2.54 -6.55 2.74
CA SER A 121 -1.34 -7.22 2.24
C SER A 121 -1.56 -8.24 1.12
N GLU A 122 -2.64 -9.04 1.15
CA GLU A 122 -2.91 -10.07 0.14
C GLU A 122 -3.05 -9.53 -1.28
N PRO A 123 -3.74 -8.39 -1.52
CA PRO A 123 -3.87 -7.85 -2.87
C PRO A 123 -2.51 -7.54 -3.53
N VAL A 124 -1.48 -7.21 -2.73
CA VAL A 124 -0.12 -6.96 -3.23
C VAL A 124 0.48 -8.24 -3.83
N GLY A 125 0.39 -9.37 -3.12
CA GLY A 125 0.91 -10.65 -3.60
C GLY A 125 0.19 -11.13 -4.85
N ARG A 126 -1.14 -11.01 -4.87
CA ARG A 126 -1.97 -11.37 -6.03
C ARG A 126 -1.67 -10.50 -7.25
N PHE A 127 -1.47 -9.19 -7.05
CA PHE A 127 -1.00 -8.29 -8.11
C PHE A 127 0.33 -8.74 -8.70
N LEU A 128 1.32 -9.04 -7.85
CA LEU A 128 2.64 -9.46 -8.32
C LEU A 128 2.57 -10.76 -9.12
N LEU A 129 1.76 -11.74 -8.71
CA LEU A 129 1.54 -12.96 -9.51
C LEU A 129 0.89 -12.65 -10.86
N ALA A 130 -0.20 -11.88 -10.86
CA ALA A 130 -0.91 -11.52 -12.07
C ALA A 130 -0.06 -10.68 -13.04
N LEU A 131 0.81 -9.80 -12.52
CA LEU A 131 1.77 -9.03 -13.31
C LEU A 131 2.73 -9.92 -14.10
N HIS A 132 3.13 -11.06 -13.54
CA HIS A 132 4.05 -12.00 -14.18
C HIS A 132 3.32 -13.11 -14.97
N GLY A 133 1.99 -13.05 -15.07
CA GLY A 133 1.20 -14.05 -15.79
C GLY A 133 1.08 -15.40 -15.07
N GLU A 134 1.32 -15.41 -13.76
CA GLU A 134 1.26 -16.63 -12.93
C GLU A 134 -0.18 -17.06 -12.66
N SER A 135 -0.35 -18.36 -12.35
CA SER A 135 -1.68 -18.95 -12.14
C SER A 135 -2.34 -18.47 -10.84
N PRO A 136 -3.66 -18.16 -10.84
CA PRO A 136 -4.43 -17.91 -9.63
C PRO A 136 -4.43 -19.06 -8.62
N LEU A 137 -4.06 -20.28 -9.03
CA LEU A 137 -3.86 -21.41 -8.13
C LEU A 137 -2.76 -21.16 -7.09
N LEU A 138 -1.87 -20.18 -7.32
CA LEU A 138 -0.81 -19.77 -6.39
C LEU A 138 -1.28 -18.74 -5.36
N TYR A 139 -2.50 -18.19 -5.48
CA TYR A 139 -2.99 -17.15 -4.56
C TYR A 139 -2.96 -17.58 -3.09
N PRO A 140 -3.42 -18.79 -2.69
CA PRO A 140 -3.36 -19.18 -1.28
C PRO A 140 -1.95 -19.14 -0.68
N ALA A 141 -0.93 -19.49 -1.47
CA ALA A 141 0.46 -19.44 -1.03
C ALA A 141 0.99 -18.00 -0.92
N ALA A 142 0.67 -17.15 -1.90
CA ALA A 142 1.01 -15.74 -1.86
C ALA A 142 0.30 -15.01 -0.70
N ASP A 143 -0.97 -15.30 -0.47
CA ASP A 143 -1.77 -14.72 0.61
C ASP A 143 -1.19 -15.09 1.98
N ALA A 144 -0.80 -16.36 2.17
CA ALA A 144 -0.15 -16.81 3.40
C ALA A 144 1.19 -16.10 3.64
N LEU A 145 2.00 -15.91 2.59
CA LEU A 145 3.26 -15.16 2.68
C LEU A 145 3.02 -13.69 3.02
N CYS A 146 2.10 -13.03 2.32
CA CYS A 146 1.73 -11.63 2.56
C CYS A 146 1.23 -11.41 3.99
N LEU A 147 0.35 -12.29 4.48
CA LEU A 147 -0.11 -12.24 5.87
C LEU A 147 1.04 -12.41 6.86
N ALA A 148 1.92 -13.40 6.64
CA ALA A 148 3.06 -13.63 7.53
C ALA A 148 3.99 -12.40 7.60
N LEU A 149 4.28 -11.78 6.45
CA LEU A 149 5.08 -10.56 6.38
C LEU A 149 4.39 -9.37 7.08
N GLN A 150 3.07 -9.24 6.94
CA GLN A 150 2.32 -8.16 7.57
C GLN A 150 2.26 -8.32 9.10
N LEU A 151 2.05 -9.55 9.58
CA LEU A 151 2.12 -9.85 11.01
C LEU A 151 3.51 -9.57 11.57
N LEU A 152 4.58 -9.93 10.85
CA LEU A 152 5.96 -9.61 11.25
C LEU A 152 6.21 -8.10 11.29
N ASN A 153 5.67 -7.33 10.34
CA ASN A 153 5.76 -5.87 10.36
C ASN A 153 5.12 -5.30 11.63
N HIS A 154 3.88 -5.70 11.95
CA HIS A 154 3.20 -5.25 13.16
C HIS A 154 3.96 -5.66 14.43
N LEU A 155 4.43 -6.90 14.51
CA LEU A 155 5.18 -7.38 15.68
C LEU A 155 6.50 -6.63 15.89
N GLY A 156 7.17 -6.26 14.78
CA GLY A 156 8.40 -5.48 14.81
C GLY A 156 8.19 -4.01 15.15
N ASP A 157 7.03 -3.44 14.81
CA ASP A 157 6.72 -2.02 15.03
C ASP A 157 5.89 -1.76 16.31
N ASN A 158 5.50 -2.80 17.07
CA ASN A 158 4.79 -2.75 18.36
C ASN A 158 5.25 -1.65 19.34
N GLY A 159 6.56 -1.41 19.45
CA GLY A 159 7.08 -0.35 20.35
C GLY A 159 6.88 1.06 19.79
N GLY A 160 6.98 1.21 18.47
CA GLY A 160 6.74 2.47 17.77
C GLY A 160 5.25 2.81 17.72
N ASP A 161 4.41 1.83 17.42
CA ASP A 161 2.95 2.00 17.35
C ASP A 161 2.36 2.34 18.73
N ARG A 162 2.80 1.64 19.80
CA ARG A 162 2.39 1.97 21.18
C ARG A 162 2.69 3.40 21.57
N VAL A 163 3.86 3.91 21.21
CA VAL A 163 4.26 5.29 21.53
C VAL A 163 3.55 6.30 20.64
N ARG A 164 3.25 5.93 19.38
CA ARG A 164 2.72 6.81 18.35
C ARG A 164 1.20 6.96 18.40
N TRP A 165 0.50 5.91 18.83
CA TRP A 165 -0.96 5.80 18.82
C TRP A 165 -1.55 5.41 20.18
N GLY A 166 -0.71 5.12 21.19
CA GLY A 166 -1.16 4.60 22.49
C GLY A 166 -1.59 3.14 22.46
N ARG A 167 -1.29 2.41 21.38
CA ARG A 167 -1.74 1.03 21.11
C ARG A 167 -0.65 0.19 20.46
#